data_AF-A0A537KLB7-F1
#
_entry.id   AF-A0A537KLB7-F1
#
_cell.length_a   1.000
_cell.length_b   1.000
_cell.length_c   1.000
_cell.angle_alpha   90.00
_cell.angle_beta   90.00
_cell.angle_gamma   90.00
#
_symmetry.space_group_name_H-M   'P 1'
#
loop_
_entity.id
_entity.type
_entity.pdbx_description
1 polymer ?
#
loop_
_entity_poly.entity_id
_entity_poly.type
_entity_poly.pdbx_seq_one_letter_code
_entity_poly.pdbx_strand_id
1 'polypeptide(L)'
;MGALSKLFLMVVVGSLALAQIAPSCGGEEQTIVGWVQRKFPFPAKNAYMIQINNVEYEVPDDFYLEVKVGDLVKYEKGIWTIVKKAGTG
;
A
#
# COMPACT_ATOMS: atom_id res chain seq x y z
N MET A 1 26.45 35.38 -41.77
CA MET A 1 26.69 34.48 -40.61
C MET A 1 25.84 34.98 -39.46
N GLY A 2 25.04 34.11 -38.83
CA GLY A 2 24.18 34.50 -37.69
C GLY A 2 22.76 33.95 -37.71
N ALA A 3 22.40 33.07 -38.66
CA ALA A 3 21.30 32.13 -38.42
C ALA A 3 21.84 31.05 -37.46
N LEU A 4 21.05 30.65 -36.46
CA LEU A 4 21.37 29.66 -35.40
C LEU A 4 21.88 30.23 -34.07
N SER A 5 21.24 31.28 -33.53
CA SER A 5 21.45 31.66 -32.12
C SER A 5 20.16 32.11 -31.42
N LYS A 6 19.07 31.36 -31.64
CA LYS A 6 17.83 31.49 -30.84
C LYS A 6 17.17 30.15 -30.51
N LEU A 7 17.79 29.03 -30.90
CA LEU A 7 17.27 27.67 -30.70
C LEU A 7 17.91 26.93 -29.51
N PHE A 8 18.71 27.63 -28.70
CA PHE A 8 19.50 27.04 -27.61
C PHE A 8 19.29 27.77 -26.27
N LEU A 9 18.05 28.19 -25.99
CA LEU A 9 17.68 28.72 -24.67
C LEU A 9 16.55 27.87 -24.08
N MET A 10 17.00 26.82 -23.38
CA MET A 10 16.38 26.34 -22.14
C MET A 10 14.89 25.97 -22.24
N VAL A 11 14.56 24.87 -22.94
CA VAL A 11 14.31 23.58 -22.26
C VAL A 11 14.99 23.51 -20.89
N VAL A 12 14.19 23.58 -19.82
CA VAL A 12 14.47 23.24 -18.40
C VAL A 12 13.80 24.29 -17.51
N VAL A 13 13.22 23.81 -16.41
CA VAL A 13 12.50 24.53 -15.35
C VAL A 13 11.01 24.75 -15.62
N GLY A 14 10.19 23.81 -15.14
CA GLY A 14 8.75 23.99 -15.08
C GLY A 14 7.93 22.75 -14.76
N SER A 15 8.54 21.57 -14.68
CA SER A 15 7.90 20.36 -14.13
C SER A 15 7.75 20.50 -12.62
N LEU A 16 6.86 21.37 -12.17
CA LEU A 16 6.24 21.24 -10.86
C LEU A 16 5.33 20.02 -10.95
N ALA A 17 5.98 18.85 -10.85
CA ALA A 17 5.34 17.59 -10.61
C ALA A 17 4.34 17.81 -9.50
N LEU A 18 3.09 17.44 -9.75
CA LEU A 18 2.12 17.20 -8.70
C LEU A 18 2.82 16.27 -7.72
N ALA A 19 3.24 16.81 -6.58
CA ALA A 19 3.45 16.01 -5.39
C ALA A 19 2.06 15.44 -5.10
N GLN A 20 1.76 14.34 -5.77
CA GLN A 20 0.71 13.44 -5.39
C GLN A 20 1.09 13.11 -3.97
N ILE A 21 0.37 13.72 -3.05
CA ILE A 21 0.50 13.53 -1.62
C ILE A 21 0.42 12.02 -1.44
N ALA A 22 1.58 11.38 -1.39
CA ALA A 22 1.71 10.07 -0.81
C ALA A 22 1.26 10.32 0.64
N PRO A 23 0.20 9.67 1.13
CA PRO A 23 -0.15 9.77 2.53
C PRO A 23 0.93 9.01 3.30
N SER A 24 2.04 9.70 3.57
CA SER A 24 3.16 9.26 4.40
C SER A 24 3.47 10.34 5.46
N CYS A 25 2.44 11.06 5.90
CA CYS A 25 2.48 11.93 7.07
C CYS A 25 1.60 11.28 8.14
N GLY A 26 2.22 10.86 9.24
CA GLY A 26 1.56 10.08 10.29
C GLY A 26 0.38 10.79 10.93
N GLY A 27 -0.56 10.00 11.46
CA GLY A 27 -1.53 10.49 12.44
C GLY A 27 -2.97 10.04 12.24
N GLU A 28 -3.32 9.33 11.18
CA GLU A 28 -4.65 8.73 11.07
C GLU A 28 -4.54 7.27 11.49
N GLU A 29 -5.15 6.90 12.63
CA GLU A 29 -5.37 5.50 12.99
C GLU A 29 -6.23 4.86 11.90
N GLN A 30 -5.57 4.30 10.88
CA GLN A 30 -6.26 3.63 9.79
C GLN A 30 -6.94 2.40 10.36
N THR A 31 -8.26 2.46 10.49
CA THR A 31 -9.05 1.30 10.85
C THR A 31 -9.43 0.56 9.57
N ILE A 32 -8.88 -0.64 9.39
CA ILE A 32 -9.19 -1.50 8.24
C ILE A 32 -10.13 -2.58 8.73
N VAL A 33 -11.23 -2.83 8.03
CA VAL A 33 -12.08 -4.01 8.26
C VAL A 33 -12.44 -4.60 6.91
N GLY A 34 -12.19 -5.88 6.72
CA GLY A 34 -12.59 -6.55 5.48
C GLY A 34 -12.15 -8.00 5.38
N TRP A 35 -12.66 -8.66 4.35
CA TRP A 35 -12.38 -10.06 4.08
C TRP A 35 -11.05 -10.20 3.34
N VAL A 36 -10.23 -11.15 3.78
CA VAL A 36 -8.97 -11.47 3.10
C VAL A 36 -9.27 -12.16 1.78
N GLN A 37 -8.92 -11.50 0.68
CA GLN A 37 -9.12 -12.00 -0.67
C GLN A 37 -7.93 -12.85 -1.14
N ARG A 38 -6.71 -12.43 -0.79
CA ARG A 38 -5.46 -13.14 -1.10
C ARG A 38 -4.46 -12.92 0.03
N LYS A 39 -3.49 -13.83 0.16
CA LYS A 39 -2.28 -13.63 0.96
C LYS A 39 -1.07 -14.17 0.21
N PHE A 40 0.05 -13.47 0.25
CA PHE A 40 1.28 -13.88 -0.45
C PHE A 40 2.53 -13.29 0.21
N PRO A 41 3.69 -13.96 0.12
CA PRO A 41 4.96 -13.37 0.49
C PRO A 41 5.39 -12.33 -0.56
N PHE A 42 6.06 -11.27 -0.12
CA PHE A 42 6.64 -10.24 -0.99
C PHE A 42 8.17 -10.19 -0.79
N PRO A 43 8.93 -11.06 -1.49
CA PRO A 43 10.36 -11.25 -1.23
C PRO A 43 11.20 -9.99 -1.41
N ALA A 44 10.82 -9.11 -2.35
CA ALA A 44 11.55 -7.88 -2.64
C ALA A 44 11.64 -6.92 -1.44
N LYS A 45 10.74 -7.02 -0.46
CA LYS A 45 10.78 -6.24 0.80
C LYS A 45 10.95 -7.10 2.04
N ASN A 46 11.17 -8.41 1.89
CA ASN A 46 11.15 -9.36 3.00
C ASN A 46 9.88 -9.21 3.88
N ALA A 47 8.72 -9.04 3.23
CA ALA A 47 7.46 -8.71 3.87
C ALA A 47 6.37 -9.73 3.52
N TYR A 48 5.32 -9.80 4.35
CA TYR A 48 4.14 -10.62 4.11
C TYR A 48 2.94 -9.73 3.85
N MET A 49 2.16 -10.05 2.82
CA MET A 49 1.07 -9.21 2.36
C MET A 49 -0.25 -9.97 2.39
N ILE A 50 -1.31 -9.25 2.76
CA ILE A 50 -2.70 -9.67 2.55
C ILE A 50 -3.40 -8.67 1.63
N GLN A 51 -4.37 -9.14 0.87
CA GLN A 51 -5.21 -8.28 0.05
C GLN A 51 -6.62 -8.21 0.64
N ILE A 52 -7.10 -6.99 0.85
CA ILE A 52 -8.46 -6.69 1.32
C ILE A 52 -9.01 -5.59 0.42
N ASN A 53 -10.21 -5.77 -0.14
CA ASN A 53 -10.85 -4.79 -1.03
C ASN A 53 -9.92 -4.33 -2.19
N ASN A 54 -9.17 -5.24 -2.80
CA ASN A 54 -8.13 -4.98 -3.81
C ASN A 54 -6.94 -4.11 -3.36
N VAL A 55 -6.83 -3.79 -2.07
CA VAL A 55 -5.70 -3.07 -1.50
C VAL A 55 -4.79 -4.07 -0.78
N GLU A 56 -3.48 -3.94 -0.98
CA GLU A 56 -2.48 -4.81 -0.37
C GLU A 56 -1.92 -4.17 0.90
N TYR A 57 -1.89 -4.95 1.98
CA TYR A 57 -1.44 -4.52 3.30
C TYR A 57 -0.34 -5.43 3.80
N GLU A 58 0.72 -4.81 4.32
CA GLU A 58 1.79 -5.52 5.02
C GLU A 58 1.29 -5.98 6.40
N VAL A 59 1.63 -7.21 6.76
CA VAL A 59 1.25 -7.84 8.02
C VAL A 59 2.47 -8.47 8.70
N PRO A 60 2.46 -8.59 10.04
CA PRO A 60 3.46 -9.37 10.75
C PRO A 60 3.42 -10.85 10.34
N ASP A 61 4.58 -11.52 10.41
CA ASP A 61 4.73 -12.94 10.06
C ASP A 61 3.78 -13.85 10.87
N ASP A 62 3.71 -13.64 12.19
CA ASP A 62 2.83 -14.42 13.07
C ASP A 62 1.35 -14.35 12.64
N PHE A 63 0.90 -13.14 12.27
CA PHE A 63 -0.45 -12.92 11.76
C PHE A 63 -0.64 -13.56 10.39
N TYR A 64 0.36 -13.44 9.52
CA TYR A 64 0.34 -14.05 8.20
C TYR A 64 0.21 -15.57 8.27
N LEU A 65 0.86 -16.23 9.23
CA LEU A 65 0.76 -17.67 9.43
C LEU A 65 -0.65 -18.11 9.86
N GLU A 66 -1.32 -17.32 10.70
CA GLU A 66 -2.64 -17.66 11.23
C GLU A 66 -3.80 -17.34 10.27
N VAL A 67 -3.72 -16.21 9.56
CA VAL A 67 -4.80 -15.70 8.72
C VAL A 67 -4.99 -16.54 7.45
N LYS A 68 -6.25 -16.75 7.08
CA LYS A 68 -6.65 -17.48 5.87
C LYS A 68 -7.42 -16.58 4.91
N VAL A 69 -7.39 -16.94 3.63
CA VAL A 69 -8.28 -16.35 2.63
C VAL A 69 -9.72 -16.67 3.03
N GLY A 70 -10.57 -15.65 3.02
CA GLY A 70 -11.94 -15.72 3.50
C GLY A 70 -12.12 -15.45 4.99
N ASP A 71 -11.06 -15.14 5.75
CA ASP A 71 -11.20 -14.60 7.11
C ASP A 71 -11.62 -13.12 7.06
N LEU A 72 -12.49 -12.70 7.96
CA LEU A 72 -12.77 -11.28 8.23
C LEU A 72 -11.73 -10.78 9.22
N VAL A 73 -11.00 -9.74 8.86
CA VAL A 73 -9.94 -9.18 9.70
C VAL A 73 -10.19 -7.70 9.98
N LYS A 74 -9.61 -7.23 11.08
CA LYS A 74 -9.58 -5.83 11.50
C LYS A 74 -8.14 -5.41 11.76
N TYR A 75 -7.76 -4.21 11.32
CA TYR A 75 -6.57 -3.51 11.76
C TYR A 75 -7.00 -2.26 12.53
N GLU A 76 -6.50 -2.08 13.74
CA GLU A 76 -6.74 -0.91 14.58
C GLU A 76 -5.58 -0.76 15.54
N LYS A 77 -5.12 0.47 15.82
CA LYS A 77 -4.06 0.73 16.80
C LYS A 77 -2.75 -0.03 16.55
N GLY A 78 -2.43 -0.35 15.29
CA GLY A 78 -1.23 -1.13 14.96
C GLY A 78 -1.40 -2.64 15.08
N ILE A 79 -2.60 -3.13 15.40
CA ILE A 79 -2.86 -4.53 15.70
C ILE A 79 -3.80 -5.12 14.65
N TRP A 80 -3.38 -6.23 14.05
CA TRP A 80 -4.22 -7.07 13.22
C TRP A 80 -4.97 -8.11 14.05
N THR A 81 -6.26 -8.30 13.79
CA THR A 81 -7.13 -9.24 14.52
C THR A 81 -8.04 -9.97 13.54
N ILE A 82 -8.21 -11.28 13.74
CA ILE A 82 -9.16 -12.09 12.97
C ILE A 82 -10.51 -12.02 13.69
N VAL A 83 -11.47 -11.32 13.10
CA VAL A 83 -12.81 -11.08 13.64
C VAL A 83 -13.71 -12.30 13.40
N LYS A 84 -13.59 -12.94 12.23
CA LYS A 84 -14.34 -14.15 11.88
C LYS A 84 -13.50 -15.04 10.98
N LYS A 85 -13.48 -16.34 11.28
CA LYS A 85 -12.79 -17.35 10.45
C LYS A 85 -13.65 -17.72 9.24
N ALA A 86 -13.01 -18.07 8.14
CA ALA A 86 -13.68 -18.68 6.98
C ALA A 86 -14.41 -19.96 7.41
N GLY A 87 -15.65 -20.13 6.95
CA GLY A 87 -16.42 -21.37 7.15
C GLY A 87 -17.10 -21.56 8.51
N THR A 88 -17.04 -20.59 9.44
CA THR A 88 -17.83 -20.61 10.69
C THR A 88 -19.19 -19.91 10.53
N GLY A 89 -19.90 -20.23 9.44
CA GLY A 89 -21.24 -19.71 9.13
C GLY A 89 -22.27 -20.83 9.12
#